data_AF-A0AAX3LUQ9-F1
#
_entry.id   AF-A0AAX3LUQ9-F1
#
_cell.length_a   1.000
_cell.length_b   1.000
_cell.length_c   1.000
_cell.angle_alpha   90.00
_cell.angle_beta   90.00
_cell.angle_gamma   90.00
#
_symmetry.space_group_name_H-M   'P 1'
#
loop_
_entity.id
_entity.type
_entity.pdbx_description
1 polymer ?
#
loop_
_entity_poly.entity_id
_entity_poly.type
_entity_poly.pdbx_seq_one_letter_code
_entity_poly.pdbx_strand_id
1 'polypeptide(L)'
;MMPIIYFTAVAAILFLALRMTCGACVMGADTATGRARLPLVPLGWALSLFLAVTYLVCIAFDLIFPGYAMYQTWSGLLPGFVWLTPLGFIVGLVESFLYGWYAALIFGGLFNAIANRET
;
A
#
# COMPACT_ATOMS: atom_id res chain seq x y z
N MET A 1 15.07 2.39 12.10
CA MET A 1 14.24 3.36 12.86
C MET A 1 13.86 4.58 12.02
N MET A 2 14.83 5.34 11.48
CA MET A 2 14.54 6.51 10.62
C MET A 2 13.69 6.23 9.36
N PRO A 3 13.91 5.17 8.56
CA PRO A 3 13.13 4.97 7.33
C PRO A 3 11.68 4.49 7.57
N ILE A 4 11.45 3.70 8.63
CA ILE A 4 10.09 3.28 9.05
C ILE A 4 9.28 4.49 9.48
N ILE A 5 9.86 5.36 10.32
CA ILE A 5 9.22 6.59 10.78
C ILE A 5 8.93 7.51 9.59
N TYR A 6 9.85 7.59 8.62
CA TYR A 6 9.65 8.38 7.42
C TYR A 6 8.49 7.86 6.56
N PHE A 7 8.45 6.56 6.28
CA PHE A 7 7.41 5.96 5.43
C PHE A 7 6.02 6.03 6.09
N THR A 8 5.95 5.71 7.39
CA THR A 8 4.71 5.82 8.17
C THR A 8 4.25 7.26 8.32
N ALA A 9 5.16 8.21 8.57
CA ALA A 9 4.83 9.63 8.62
C ALA A 9 4.35 10.12 7.25
N VAL A 10 5.01 9.76 6.15
CA VAL A 10 4.58 10.15 4.79
C VAL A 10 3.21 9.57 4.47
N ALA A 11 2.96 8.29 4.74
CA ALA A 11 1.65 7.67 4.52
C ALA A 11 0.56 8.32 5.39
N ALA A 12 0.83 8.59 6.67
CA ALA A 12 -0.10 9.26 7.57
C ALA A 12 -0.36 10.72 7.18
N ILE A 13 0.68 11.46 6.79
CA ILE A 13 0.59 12.84 6.30
C ILE A 13 -0.20 12.87 5.00
N LEU A 14 0.07 11.96 4.06
CA LEU A 14 -0.70 11.85 2.82
C LEU A 14 -2.16 11.52 3.10
N PHE A 15 -2.45 10.56 3.98
CA PHE A 15 -3.81 10.23 4.38
C PHE A 15 -4.53 11.43 5.02
N LEU A 16 -3.86 12.14 5.93
CA LEU A 16 -4.41 13.37 6.51
C LEU A 16 -4.59 14.47 5.46
N ALA A 17 -3.63 14.69 4.58
CA ALA A 17 -3.72 15.71 3.52
C ALA A 17 -4.83 15.39 2.53
N LEU A 18 -4.99 14.13 2.11
CA LEU A 18 -6.06 13.65 1.25
C LEU A 18 -7.44 13.76 1.93
N ARG A 19 -7.50 13.59 3.25
CA ARG A 19 -8.71 13.77 4.05
C ARG A 19 -9.07 15.25 4.26
N MET A 20 -8.06 16.12 4.42
CA MET A 20 -8.21 17.55 4.71
C MET A 20 -8.37 18.42 3.44
N THR A 21 -7.94 17.92 2.28
CA THR A 21 -8.30 18.48 0.96
C THR A 21 -9.73 18.08 0.57
N CYS A 22 -10.19 18.32 -0.67
CA CYS A 22 -11.53 17.91 -1.13
C CYS A 22 -11.74 16.38 -1.05
N GLY A 23 -11.94 15.86 0.16
CA GLY A 23 -12.03 14.44 0.48
C GLY A 23 -13.20 13.77 -0.23
N ALA A 24 -14.25 14.52 -0.57
CA ALA A 24 -15.37 14.01 -1.36
C ALA A 24 -14.98 13.68 -2.81
N CYS A 25 -14.09 14.46 -3.44
CA CYS A 25 -13.61 14.22 -4.81
C CYS A 25 -12.59 13.09 -4.86
N VAL A 26 -11.75 12.99 -3.81
CA VAL A 26 -10.74 11.94 -3.65
C VAL A 26 -11.42 10.63 -3.30
N MET A 27 -12.13 10.56 -2.18
CA MET A 27 -12.76 9.34 -1.63
C MET A 27 -13.91 8.80 -2.48
N GLY A 28 -14.35 9.56 -3.49
CA GLY A 28 -15.41 9.15 -4.40
C GLY A 28 -16.77 9.10 -3.71
N ALA A 29 -17.18 10.18 -3.03
CA ALA A 29 -18.53 10.26 -2.50
C ALA A 29 -19.56 10.08 -3.64
N ASP A 30 -20.55 9.23 -3.38
CA ASP A 30 -21.54 8.72 -4.34
C ASP A 30 -22.31 9.86 -5.04
N THR A 31 -21.85 10.25 -6.21
CA THR A 31 -22.68 10.99 -7.17
C THR A 31 -23.08 10.01 -8.26
N ALA A 32 -24.36 9.65 -8.27
CA ALA A 32 -25.07 8.76 -9.19
C ALA A 32 -24.98 9.17 -10.67
N THR A 33 -23.76 9.24 -11.19
CA THR A 33 -23.43 9.56 -12.58
C THR A 33 -22.44 8.50 -13.03
N GLY A 34 -22.67 7.89 -14.21
CA GLY A 34 -21.83 6.82 -14.79
C GLY A 34 -20.40 7.25 -15.15
N ARG A 35 -19.67 7.85 -14.21
CA ARG A 35 -18.26 8.22 -14.30
C ARG A 35 -17.42 7.06 -13.80
N ALA A 36 -16.31 6.79 -14.48
CA ALA A 36 -15.30 5.87 -13.98
C ALA A 36 -14.68 6.45 -12.69
N ARG A 37 -14.99 5.83 -11.54
CA ARG A 37 -14.44 6.16 -10.22
C ARG A 37 -13.94 4.89 -9.56
N LEU A 38 -12.78 4.98 -8.93
CA LEU A 38 -12.25 3.90 -8.10
C LEU A 38 -12.75 4.05 -6.65
N PRO A 39 -13.45 3.05 -6.08
CA PRO A 39 -13.84 3.08 -4.69
C PRO A 39 -12.61 2.83 -3.79
N LEU A 40 -12.05 3.90 -3.22
CA LEU A 40 -10.75 3.87 -2.53
C LEU A 40 -10.69 2.94 -1.32
N VAL A 41 -11.77 2.84 -0.54
CA VAL A 41 -11.77 2.00 0.66
C VAL A 41 -11.72 0.51 0.29
N PRO A 42 -12.62 0.00 -0.57
CA PRO A 42 -12.49 -1.36 -1.11
C PRO A 42 -11.15 -1.61 -1.82
N LEU A 43 -10.66 -0.64 -2.61
CA LEU A 43 -9.37 -0.75 -3.30
C LEU A 43 -8.20 -0.88 -2.32
N GLY A 44 -8.18 -0.06 -1.26
CA GLY A 44 -7.17 -0.09 -0.21
C GLY A 44 -7.11 -1.45 0.49
N TRP A 45 -8.27 -1.98 0.91
CA TRP A 45 -8.34 -3.31 1.50
C TRP A 45 -7.89 -4.41 0.54
N ALA A 46 -8.36 -4.38 -0.70
CA ALA A 46 -8.01 -5.38 -1.71
C ALA A 46 -6.50 -5.41 -1.99
N LEU A 47 -5.89 -4.23 -2.23
CA LEU A 47 -4.44 -4.13 -2.48
C LEU A 47 -3.62 -4.52 -1.26
N SER A 48 -4.05 -4.14 -0.06
CA SER A 48 -3.32 -4.46 1.18
C SER A 48 -3.34 -5.95 1.49
N LEU A 49 -4.51 -6.60 1.33
CA LEU A 49 -4.63 -8.05 1.50
C LEU A 49 -3.89 -8.82 0.42
N PHE A 50 -3.97 -8.36 -0.83
CA PHE A 50 -3.21 -8.95 -1.93
C PHE A 50 -1.70 -8.93 -1.62
N LEU A 51 -1.13 -7.77 -1.28
CA LEU A 51 0.30 -7.67 -0.96
C LEU A 51 0.69 -8.45 0.30
N ALA A 52 -0.16 -8.48 1.33
CA ALA A 52 0.09 -9.29 2.52
C ALA A 52 0.14 -10.78 2.18
N VAL A 53 -0.79 -11.29 1.36
CA VAL A 53 -0.78 -12.68 0.91
C VAL A 53 0.43 -12.96 0.02
N THR A 54 0.75 -12.08 -0.93
CA THR A 54 1.94 -12.22 -1.77
C THR A 54 3.21 -12.29 -0.94
N TYR A 55 3.34 -11.44 0.08
CA TYR A 55 4.46 -11.47 1.02
C TYR A 55 4.60 -12.85 1.70
N LEU A 56 3.50 -13.42 2.21
CA LEU A 56 3.52 -14.75 2.82
C LEU A 56 3.92 -15.85 1.83
N VAL A 57 3.41 -15.78 0.59
CA VAL A 57 3.79 -16.71 -0.48
C VAL A 57 5.27 -16.58 -0.82
N CYS A 58 5.81 -15.37 -0.90
CA CYS A 58 7.24 -15.12 -1.14
C CYS A 58 8.12 -15.68 -0.02
N ILE A 59 7.74 -15.47 1.24
CA ILE A 59 8.46 -16.06 2.39
C ILE A 59 8.49 -17.58 2.29
N ALA A 60 7.34 -18.21 2.01
CA ALA A 60 7.27 -19.67 1.85
C ALA A 60 8.12 -20.15 0.66
N PHE A 61 8.09 -19.44 -0.46
CA PHE A 61 8.88 -19.77 -1.65
C PHE A 61 10.38 -19.73 -1.37
N ASP A 62 10.87 -18.64 -0.75
CA ASP A 62 12.28 -18.46 -0.40
C ASP A 62 12.79 -19.53 0.58
N LEU A 63 11.90 -20.09 1.42
CA LEU A 63 12.21 -21.21 2.31
C LEU A 63 12.28 -22.56 1.61
N ILE A 64 11.40 -22.80 0.64
CA ILE A 64 11.37 -24.05 -0.14
C ILE A 64 12.51 -24.08 -1.16
N PHE A 65 12.84 -22.93 -1.76
CA PHE A 65 13.80 -22.79 -2.85
C PHE A 65 14.90 -21.77 -2.51
N PRO A 66 15.78 -22.06 -1.53
CA PRO A 66 16.76 -21.09 -1.03
C PRO A 66 17.77 -20.62 -2.09
N GLY A 67 18.04 -21.43 -3.12
CA GLY A 67 18.90 -21.05 -4.25
C GLY A 67 18.30 -20.00 -5.18
N TYR A 68 17.00 -19.73 -5.06
CA TYR A 68 16.26 -18.71 -5.81
C TYR A 68 15.66 -17.65 -4.88
N ALA A 69 16.14 -17.57 -3.63
CA ALA A 69 15.57 -16.70 -2.63
C ALA A 69 15.63 -15.23 -3.04
N MET A 70 14.48 -14.58 -3.02
CA MET A 70 14.32 -13.22 -3.53
C MET A 70 14.37 -12.18 -2.40
N TYR A 71 14.35 -12.60 -1.13
CA TYR A 71 14.28 -11.71 0.05
C TYR A 71 15.28 -10.55 0.02
N GLN A 72 16.45 -10.77 -0.59
CA GLN A 72 17.52 -9.79 -0.73
C GLN A 72 17.06 -8.59 -1.56
N THR A 73 16.29 -8.82 -2.64
CA THR A 73 15.80 -7.78 -3.55
C THR A 73 14.80 -6.85 -2.87
N TRP A 74 13.83 -7.42 -2.14
CA TRP A 74 12.80 -6.62 -1.46
C TRP A 74 13.20 -6.17 -0.05
N SER A 75 14.32 -6.65 0.51
CA SER A 75 14.84 -6.16 1.80
C SER A 75 15.12 -4.65 1.79
N GLY A 76 15.51 -4.09 0.64
CA GLY A 76 15.67 -2.65 0.46
C GLY A 76 14.35 -1.87 0.41
N LEU A 77 13.24 -2.55 0.09
CA LEU A 77 11.90 -1.96 0.02
C LEU A 77 11.16 -2.01 1.36
N LEU A 78 11.56 -2.91 2.26
CA LEU A 78 10.92 -3.13 3.55
C LEU A 78 11.86 -2.67 4.68
N PRO A 79 11.88 -1.36 5.02
CA PRO A 79 12.84 -0.84 5.96
C PRO A 79 12.72 -1.48 7.35
N GLY A 80 13.83 -2.04 7.83
CA GLY A 80 13.84 -2.76 9.11
C GLY A 80 13.34 -4.21 9.03
N PHE A 81 13.01 -4.69 7.83
CA PHE A 81 12.91 -6.12 7.56
C PHE A 81 14.26 -6.80 7.79
N VAL A 82 14.25 -7.85 8.61
CA VAL A 82 15.40 -8.72 8.84
C VAL A 82 14.97 -10.15 8.58
N TRP A 83 15.66 -10.80 7.63
CA TRP A 83 15.34 -12.15 7.17
C TRP A 83 15.27 -13.15 8.34
N LEU A 84 14.23 -13.98 8.33
CA LEU A 84 14.02 -15.08 9.30
C LEU A 84 13.99 -14.70 10.78
N THR A 85 13.71 -13.42 11.10
CA THR A 85 13.45 -13.01 12.49
C THR A 85 11.95 -12.82 12.74
N PRO A 86 11.41 -13.16 13.93
CA PRO A 86 10.00 -12.94 14.23
C PRO A 86 9.57 -11.47 14.06
N LEU A 87 10.43 -10.54 14.49
CA LEU A 87 10.18 -9.11 14.35
C LEU A 87 10.21 -8.68 12.88
N GLY A 88 11.23 -9.11 12.12
CA GLY A 88 11.34 -8.81 10.70
C GLY A 88 10.15 -9.35 9.91
N PHE A 89 9.66 -10.54 10.23
CA PHE A 89 8.44 -11.10 9.61
C PHE A 89 7.22 -10.19 9.83
N ILE A 90 6.99 -9.77 11.08
CA ILE A 90 5.87 -8.87 11.41
C ILE A 90 6.03 -7.52 10.69
N VAL A 91 7.24 -6.96 10.68
CA VAL A 91 7.53 -5.69 9.97
C VAL A 91 7.23 -5.83 8.48
N GLY A 92 7.72 -6.87 7.82
CA GLY A 92 7.48 -7.08 6.39
C GLY A 92 6.00 -7.25 6.06
N LEU A 93 5.23 -7.93 6.92
CA LEU A 93 3.79 -8.08 6.75
C LEU A 93 3.03 -6.75 6.91
N VAL A 94 3.34 -5.99 7.97
CA VAL A 94 2.72 -4.68 8.23
C VAL A 94 3.06 -3.68 7.12
N GLU A 95 4.33 -3.61 6.70
CA GLU A 95 4.75 -2.70 5.64
C GLU A 95 4.13 -3.07 4.29
N SER A 96 4.06 -4.36 3.94
CA SER A 96 3.38 -4.82 2.73
C SER A 96 1.89 -4.46 2.73
N PHE A 97 1.22 -4.57 3.88
CA PHE A 97 -0.15 -4.12 4.05
C PHE A 97 -0.27 -2.59 3.86
N LEU A 98 0.61 -1.81 4.50
CA LEU A 98 0.61 -0.34 4.37
C LEU A 98 0.89 0.12 2.93
N TYR A 99 1.74 -0.60 2.18
CA TYR A 99 1.99 -0.34 0.77
C TYR A 99 0.72 -0.46 -0.09
N GLY A 100 -0.21 -1.35 0.27
CA GLY A 100 -1.49 -1.48 -0.43
C GLY A 100 -2.37 -0.24 -0.25
N TRP A 101 -2.47 0.27 0.97
CA TRP A 101 -3.16 1.53 1.25
C TRP A 101 -2.46 2.72 0.60
N TYR A 102 -1.14 2.79 0.68
CA TYR A 102 -0.35 3.80 0.00
C TYR A 102 -0.66 3.86 -1.51
N ALA A 103 -0.68 2.70 -2.18
CA ALA A 103 -1.03 2.60 -3.60
C ALA A 103 -2.47 3.05 -3.86
N ALA A 104 -3.45 2.57 -3.09
CA ALA A 104 -4.85 2.97 -3.26
C ALA A 104 -5.05 4.49 -3.12
N LEU A 105 -4.45 5.10 -2.10
CA LEU A 105 -4.59 6.52 -1.80
C LEU A 105 -3.94 7.40 -2.87
N ILE A 106 -2.70 7.10 -3.26
CA ILE A 106 -1.99 7.91 -4.25
C ILE A 106 -2.53 7.64 -5.64
N PHE A 107 -2.49 6.39 -6.10
CA PHE A 107 -2.89 6.05 -7.46
C PHE A 107 -4.40 6.21 -7.65
N GLY A 108 -5.21 5.62 -6.76
CA GLY A 108 -6.66 5.71 -6.84
C GLY A 108 -7.17 7.15 -6.66
N GLY A 109 -6.56 7.90 -5.73
CA GLY A 109 -6.87 9.32 -5.54
C GLY A 109 -6.52 10.17 -6.76
N LEU A 110 -5.33 9.98 -7.34
CA LEU A 110 -4.89 10.69 -8.54
C LEU A 110 -5.77 10.34 -9.75
N PHE A 111 -6.09 9.06 -9.94
CA PHE A 111 -7.01 8.61 -10.99
C PHE A 111 -8.36 9.32 -10.88
N ASN A 112 -8.96 9.31 -9.69
CA ASN A 112 -10.22 10.01 -9.43
C ASN A 112 -10.10 11.51 -9.67
N ALA A 113 -8.97 12.14 -9.31
CA ALA A 113 -8.74 13.57 -9.53
C ALA A 113 -8.62 13.95 -11.01
N ILE A 114 -7.93 13.13 -11.82
CA ILE A 114 -7.78 13.35 -13.27
C ILE A 114 -9.10 13.08 -14.00
N ALA A 115 -9.76 11.96 -13.69
CA ALA A 115 -11.05 11.59 -14.30
C ALA A 115 -12.17 12.61 -14.01
N ASN A 116 -12.00 13.46 -12.99
CA ASN A 116 -12.90 14.57 -12.70
C ASN A 116 -12.63 15.85 -13.51
N ARG A 117 -11.47 15.98 -14.17
CA ARG A 117 -11.03 17.19 -14.87
C ARG A 117 -11.27 17.16 -16.38
N GLU A 118 -11.51 15.99 -16.98
CA GLU A 118 -11.85 15.86 -18.40
C GLU A 118 -13.31 16.28 -18.72
N THR A 119 -13.92 17.06 -17.82
CA THR A 119 -15.24 17.68 -17.93
C THR A 119 -15.14 19.14 -17.52
#